data_AF-A0A9P7L5J3-F1
#
_entry.id   AF-A0A9P7L5J3-F1
#
_cell.length_a   1.000
_cell.length_b   1.000
_cell.length_c   1.000
_cell.angle_alpha   90.00
_cell.angle_beta   90.00
_cell.angle_gamma   90.00
#
_symmetry.space_group_name_H-M   'P 1'
#
loop_
_entity.id
_entity.type
_entity.pdbx_description
1 polymer ?
#
loop_
_entity_poly.entity_id
_entity_poly.type
_entity_poly.pdbx_seq_one_letter_code
_entity_poly.pdbx_strand_id
1 'polypeptide(L)'
;MARYIPRVAANFGSPYCRSGIEAFYKRLCRIECVQVWRIKTFFILQQNGETFVSESQTSKAHIAEPDGRLTIYVPMDPTSQDVCFGSVLPRKFATWIMQDPESSDRPHVDIEMVNALTAIFSRETTSLDEMLDNLGIAKISYDGLRNDGDEVTRQRVLFKNVVERPRKAYSFSSDVSNSNMSKQVSAKPSDQTENDVRTGR
;
A
#
# COMPACT_ATOMS: atom_id res chain seq x y z
N MET A 1 11.21 8.77 -14.77
CA MET A 1 10.84 8.36 -13.40
C MET A 1 11.63 7.13 -12.94
N ALA A 2 11.45 5.95 -13.53
CA ALA A 2 12.14 4.72 -13.11
C ALA A 2 13.68 4.81 -13.06
N ARG A 3 14.33 5.58 -13.96
CA ARG A 3 15.79 5.79 -13.98
C ARG A 3 16.35 6.62 -12.81
N TYR A 4 15.50 7.32 -12.06
CA TYR A 4 15.92 8.22 -10.99
C TYR A 4 15.89 7.54 -9.62
N ILE A 5 14.94 6.63 -9.41
CA ILE A 5 14.76 5.89 -8.16
C ILE A 5 16.02 5.07 -7.77
N PRO A 6 16.71 4.36 -8.68
CA PRO A 6 17.94 3.66 -8.36
C PRO A 6 19.07 4.59 -7.91
N ARG A 7 19.13 5.83 -8.44
CA ARG A 7 20.10 6.84 -7.99
C ARG A 7 19.88 7.21 -6.54
N VAL A 8 18.62 7.51 -6.20
CA VAL A 8 18.21 7.80 -4.81
C VAL A 8 18.53 6.59 -3.92
N ALA A 9 18.06 5.40 -4.30
CA ALA A 9 18.26 4.19 -3.50
C ALA A 9 19.73 3.86 -3.25
N ALA A 10 20.59 3.97 -4.27
CA ALA A 10 22.03 3.75 -4.13
C ALA A 10 22.69 4.80 -3.21
N ASN A 11 22.31 6.08 -3.33
CA ASN A 11 22.83 7.16 -2.49
C ASN A 11 22.57 6.94 -1.00
N PHE A 12 21.41 6.37 -0.65
CA PHE A 12 21.03 6.08 0.73
C PHE A 12 21.38 4.64 1.17
N GLY A 13 22.17 3.90 0.38
CA GLY A 13 22.64 2.57 0.78
C GLY A 13 21.56 1.48 0.82
N SER A 14 20.54 1.57 -0.05
CA SER A 14 19.44 0.60 -0.10
C SER A 14 19.93 -0.85 -0.26
N PRO A 15 19.36 -1.80 0.51
CA PRO A 15 19.64 -3.22 0.34
C PRO A 15 19.36 -3.75 -1.07
N TYR A 16 18.40 -3.18 -1.80
CA TYR A 16 18.07 -3.61 -3.17
C TYR A 16 19.18 -3.31 -4.19
N CYS A 17 20.12 -2.42 -3.86
CA CYS A 17 21.25 -2.11 -4.73
C CYS A 17 22.42 -3.10 -4.56
N ARG A 18 22.39 -4.01 -3.58
CA ARG A 18 23.46 -5.00 -3.32
C ARG A 18 23.74 -5.90 -4.53
N SER A 19 22.68 -6.34 -5.21
CA SER A 19 22.78 -7.17 -6.43
C SER A 19 23.08 -6.35 -7.70
N GLY A 20 23.37 -5.06 -7.55
CA GLY A 20 23.59 -4.13 -8.65
C GLY A 20 22.38 -3.25 -8.98
N ILE A 21 22.69 -2.00 -9.34
CA ILE A 21 21.70 -0.96 -9.65
C ILE A 21 20.82 -1.34 -10.85
N GLU A 22 21.39 -2.06 -11.82
CA GLU A 22 20.66 -2.55 -13.00
C GLU A 22 19.56 -3.55 -12.63
N ALA A 23 19.83 -4.48 -11.71
CA ALA A 23 18.84 -5.46 -11.27
C ALA A 23 17.65 -4.76 -10.60
N PHE A 24 17.94 -3.75 -9.78
CA PHE A 24 16.93 -2.93 -9.16
C PHE A 24 16.13 -2.10 -10.19
N TYR A 25 16.81 -1.47 -11.16
CA TYR A 25 16.15 -0.76 -12.26
C TYR A 25 15.19 -1.65 -13.04
N LYS A 26 15.61 -2.88 -13.41
CA LYS A 26 14.75 -3.86 -14.10
C LYS A 26 13.52 -4.24 -13.28
N ARG A 27 13.66 -4.35 -11.95
CA ARG A 27 12.52 -4.59 -11.03
C ARG A 27 11.54 -3.43 -11.04
N LEU A 28 12.04 -2.18 -11.00
CA LEU A 28 11.20 -0.98 -11.05
C LEU A 28 10.44 -0.85 -12.37
N CYS A 29 11.03 -1.27 -13.50
CA CYS A 29 10.35 -1.27 -14.80
C CYS A 29 9.16 -2.25 -14.87
N ARG A 30 9.05 -3.19 -13.93
CA ARG A 30 7.94 -4.16 -13.84
C ARG A 30 6.86 -3.75 -12.83
N ILE A 31 6.97 -2.57 -12.23
CA ILE A 31 5.98 -2.09 -11.26
C ILE A 31 4.63 -1.92 -11.92
N GLU A 32 3.60 -2.46 -11.29
CA GLU A 32 2.21 -2.19 -11.63
C GLU A 32 1.65 -1.10 -10.72
N CYS A 33 0.92 -0.13 -11.29
CA CYS A 33 0.15 0.83 -10.50
C CYS A 33 -1.33 0.61 -10.78
N VAL A 34 -2.09 0.32 -9.72
CA VAL A 34 -3.50 -0.07 -9.80
C VAL A 34 -4.34 0.95 -9.04
N GLN A 35 -5.32 1.53 -9.74
CA GLN A 35 -6.29 2.41 -9.08
C GLN A 35 -7.35 1.57 -8.36
N VAL A 36 -7.67 1.96 -7.14
CA VAL A 36 -8.66 1.28 -6.30
C VAL A 36 -9.61 2.30 -5.67
N TRP A 37 -10.84 1.85 -5.43
CA TRP A 37 -11.86 2.69 -4.78
C TRP A 37 -11.44 3.07 -3.35
N ARG A 38 -11.04 2.09 -2.54
CA ARG A 38 -10.59 2.28 -1.16
C ARG A 38 -9.54 1.24 -0.79
N ILE A 39 -8.58 1.67 0.03
CA ILE A 39 -7.58 0.81 0.66
C ILE A 39 -7.94 0.75 2.14
N LYS A 40 -8.30 -0.43 2.63
CA LYS A 40 -8.66 -0.68 4.04
C LYS A 40 -7.73 -1.71 4.64
N THR A 41 -7.30 -1.46 5.87
CA THR A 41 -6.56 -2.43 6.68
C THR A 41 -7.48 -2.98 7.76
N PHE A 42 -7.60 -4.30 7.83
CA PHE A 42 -8.33 -4.99 8.89
C PHE A 42 -7.32 -5.65 9.84
N PHE A 43 -7.59 -5.55 11.14
CA PHE A 43 -6.94 -6.36 12.17
C PHE A 43 -7.84 -7.54 12.47
N ILE A 44 -7.29 -8.75 12.33
CA ILE A 44 -8.00 -10.00 12.61
C ILE A 44 -7.28 -10.66 13.79
N LEU A 45 -7.98 -10.80 14.91
CA LEU A 45 -7.53 -11.54 16.08
C LEU A 45 -8.34 -12.82 16.19
N GLN A 46 -7.65 -13.96 16.24
CA GLN A 46 -8.28 -15.23 16.59
C GLN A 46 -7.87 -15.61 18.01
N GLN A 47 -8.87 -15.80 18.88
CA GLN A 47 -8.66 -16.17 20.27
C GLN A 47 -9.77 -17.12 20.73
N ASN A 48 -9.39 -18.23 21.37
CA ASN A 48 -10.33 -19.24 21.87
C ASN A 48 -11.30 -19.79 20.81
N GLY A 49 -10.91 -19.82 19.54
CA GLY A 49 -11.77 -20.23 18.43
C GLY A 49 -12.73 -19.14 17.93
N GLU A 50 -12.73 -17.96 18.55
CA GLU A 50 -13.49 -16.80 18.09
C GLU A 50 -12.61 -15.89 17.23
N THR A 51 -13.21 -15.28 16.20
CA THR A 51 -12.54 -14.32 15.31
C THR A 51 -13.10 -12.93 15.53
N PHE A 52 -12.21 -11.99 15.91
CA PHE A 52 -12.52 -10.58 16.06
C PHE A 52 -11.91 -9.81 14.90
N VAL A 53 -12.75 -9.08 14.16
CA VAL A 53 -12.32 -8.24 13.04
C VAL A 53 -12.57 -6.79 13.39
N SER A 54 -11.51 -5.97 13.34
CA SER A 54 -11.60 -4.53 13.53
C SER A 54 -10.99 -3.80 12.33
N GLU A 55 -11.69 -2.80 11.80
CA GLU A 55 -11.13 -1.93 10.77
C GLU A 55 -10.13 -0.96 11.43
N SER A 56 -8.85 -1.07 11.07
CA SER A 56 -7.77 -0.34 11.71
C SER A 56 -7.56 1.03 11.07
N GLN A 57 -7.46 1.10 9.74
CA GLN A 57 -7.14 2.34 9.05
C GLN A 57 -7.54 2.29 7.56
N THR A 58 -7.98 3.44 7.03
CA THR A 58 -8.02 3.69 5.58
C THR A 58 -6.71 4.33 5.14
N SER A 59 -6.03 3.76 4.15
CA SER A 59 -4.77 4.31 3.63
C SER A 59 -4.96 5.00 2.28
N LYS A 60 -4.08 5.95 1.96
CA LYS A 60 -4.05 6.63 0.66
C LYS A 60 -3.03 6.03 -0.31
N ALA A 61 -2.26 5.02 0.10
CA ALA A 61 -1.43 4.22 -0.79
C ALA A 61 -1.11 2.87 -0.13
N HIS A 62 -0.98 1.81 -0.92
CA HIS A 62 -0.50 0.52 -0.44
C HIS A 62 0.49 -0.06 -1.44
N ILE A 63 1.54 -0.67 -0.91
CA ILE A 63 2.58 -1.33 -1.69
C ILE A 63 2.55 -2.80 -1.28
N ALA A 64 2.43 -3.69 -2.25
CA ALA A 64 2.48 -5.12 -2.05
C ALA A 64 3.29 -5.78 -3.16
N GLU A 65 3.72 -7.01 -2.93
CA GLU A 65 4.40 -7.82 -3.94
C GLU A 65 3.67 -9.16 -4.18
N PRO A 66 2.41 -9.13 -4.64
CA PRO A 66 1.72 -10.36 -5.02
C PRO A 66 2.52 -11.05 -6.14
N ASP A 67 2.75 -12.36 -5.99
CA ASP A 67 3.47 -13.18 -6.97
C ASP A 67 4.87 -12.63 -7.34
N GLY A 68 5.52 -11.93 -6.41
CA GLY A 68 6.85 -11.31 -6.61
C GLY A 68 6.85 -10.06 -7.51
N ARG A 69 5.67 -9.50 -7.82
CA ARG A 69 5.53 -8.28 -8.63
C ARG A 69 5.15 -7.10 -7.76
N LEU A 70 6.03 -6.11 -7.70
CA LEU A 70 5.76 -4.87 -6.98
C LEU A 70 4.54 -4.15 -7.58
N THR A 71 3.48 -4.06 -6.78
CA THR A 71 2.21 -3.46 -7.14
C THR A 71 1.90 -2.32 -6.17
N ILE A 72 1.67 -1.13 -6.72
CA ILE A 72 1.30 0.07 -5.99
C ILE A 72 -0.20 0.31 -6.19
N TYR A 73 -0.96 0.28 -5.11
CA TYR A 73 -2.38 0.60 -5.10
C TYR A 73 -2.58 2.06 -4.71
N VAL A 74 -3.28 2.81 -5.55
CA VAL A 74 -3.56 4.24 -5.36
C VAL A 74 -5.06 4.53 -5.44
N PRO A 75 -5.57 5.57 -4.76
CA PRO A 75 -6.97 5.95 -4.85
C PRO A 75 -7.39 6.32 -6.27
N MET A 76 -8.66 6.10 -6.61
CA MET A 76 -9.24 6.53 -7.90
C MET A 76 -9.58 8.03 -7.91
N ASP A 77 -9.92 8.60 -6.75
CA ASP A 77 -10.26 10.02 -6.61
C ASP A 77 -9.03 10.95 -6.85
N PRO A 78 -9.10 11.94 -7.76
CA PRO A 78 -7.98 12.82 -8.10
C PRO A 78 -7.41 13.57 -6.89
N THR A 79 -8.26 14.13 -6.03
CA THR A 79 -7.83 14.85 -4.82
C THR A 79 -7.02 13.94 -3.89
N SER A 80 -7.47 12.69 -3.76
CA SER A 80 -6.78 11.66 -3.00
C SER A 80 -5.51 11.16 -3.69
N GLN A 81 -5.42 11.23 -5.02
CA GLN A 81 -4.20 10.95 -5.77
C GLN A 81 -3.13 12.01 -5.51
N ASP A 82 -3.48 13.29 -5.49
CA ASP A 82 -2.52 14.36 -5.21
C ASP A 82 -1.86 14.17 -3.83
N VAL A 83 -2.68 13.88 -2.81
CA VAL A 83 -2.18 13.55 -1.46
C VAL A 83 -1.39 12.23 -1.46
N CYS A 84 -1.81 11.24 -2.24
CA CYS A 84 -1.11 9.97 -2.39
C CYS A 84 0.32 10.19 -2.94
N PHE A 85 0.46 10.83 -4.10
CA PHE A 85 1.75 11.04 -4.76
C PHE A 85 2.62 12.07 -4.06
N GLY A 86 2.04 13.11 -3.46
CA GLY A 86 2.78 14.17 -2.80
C GLY A 86 3.18 13.88 -1.35
N SER A 87 2.68 12.82 -0.71
CA SER A 87 2.94 12.59 0.71
C SER A 87 3.00 11.11 1.11
N VAL A 88 1.91 10.36 0.88
CA VAL A 88 1.79 9.02 1.47
C VAL A 88 2.62 7.97 0.73
N LEU A 89 2.62 8.01 -0.60
CA LEU A 89 3.37 7.09 -1.44
C LEU A 89 4.88 7.27 -1.30
N PRO A 90 5.46 8.48 -1.37
CA PRO A 90 6.91 8.66 -1.21
C PRO A 90 7.45 8.05 0.07
N ARG A 91 6.75 8.25 1.20
CA ARG A 91 7.14 7.68 2.51
C ARG A 91 7.09 6.15 2.51
N LYS A 92 5.97 5.57 2.07
CA LYS A 92 5.82 4.11 2.01
C LYS A 92 6.82 3.48 1.05
N PHE A 93 7.09 4.14 -0.08
CA PHE A 93 8.03 3.68 -1.08
C PHE A 93 9.47 3.77 -0.57
N ALA A 94 9.83 4.81 0.17
CA ALA A 94 11.13 4.92 0.83
C ALA A 94 11.34 3.77 1.83
N THR A 95 10.35 3.50 2.69
CA THR A 95 10.37 2.35 3.61
C THR A 95 10.53 1.04 2.83
N TRP A 96 9.79 0.85 1.74
CA TRP A 96 9.92 -0.35 0.92
C TRP A 96 11.32 -0.49 0.30
N ILE A 97 11.91 0.59 -0.23
CA ILE A 97 13.28 0.58 -0.79
C ILE A 97 14.33 0.29 0.30
N MET A 98 14.12 0.75 1.53
CA MET A 98 15.10 0.55 2.60
C MET A 98 14.88 -0.76 3.37
N GLN A 99 13.75 -1.43 3.17
CA GLN A 99 13.48 -2.73 3.79
C GLN A 99 14.48 -3.76 3.30
N ASP A 100 15.29 -4.28 4.21
CA ASP A 100 16.11 -5.46 3.94
C ASP A 100 15.20 -6.70 3.94
N PRO A 101 15.11 -7.47 2.85
CA PRO A 101 14.33 -8.70 2.83
C PRO A 101 14.84 -9.76 3.82
N GLU A 102 16.10 -9.67 4.24
CA GLU A 102 16.72 -10.61 5.17
C GLU A 102 16.61 -10.17 6.64
N SER A 103 16.16 -8.93 6.90
CA SER A 103 15.96 -8.42 8.26
C SER A 103 14.49 -8.17 8.57
N SER A 104 14.10 -8.48 9.80
CA SER A 104 12.79 -8.11 10.35
C SER A 104 12.79 -6.70 10.97
N ASP A 105 13.92 -6.01 11.00
CA ASP A 105 14.02 -4.68 11.58
C ASP A 105 13.26 -3.65 10.75
N ARG A 106 12.78 -2.62 11.43
CA ARG A 106 12.20 -1.47 10.73
C ARG A 106 13.34 -0.72 10.04
N PRO A 107 13.19 -0.42 8.74
CA PRO A 107 14.25 0.26 8.01
C PRO A 107 14.35 1.71 8.48
N HIS A 108 15.58 2.18 8.62
CA HIS A 108 15.86 3.60 8.74
C HIS A 108 15.58 4.28 7.38
N VAL A 109 14.88 5.41 7.42
CA VAL A 109 14.52 6.17 6.22
C VAL A 109 14.84 7.64 6.46
N ASP A 110 15.79 8.16 5.70
CA ASP A 110 16.16 9.58 5.74
C ASP A 110 15.07 10.47 5.11
N ILE A 111 14.89 11.65 5.69
CA ILE A 111 13.88 12.60 5.20
C ILE A 111 14.24 13.15 3.82
N GLU A 112 15.53 13.27 3.52
CA GLU A 112 16.07 13.66 2.22
C GLU A 112 15.70 12.64 1.14
N MET A 113 15.69 11.34 1.47
CA MET A 113 15.23 10.29 0.57
C MET A 113 13.74 10.46 0.25
N VAL A 114 12.93 10.72 1.27
CA VAL A 114 11.50 10.98 1.10
C VAL A 114 11.27 12.22 0.23
N ASN A 115 12.04 13.29 0.44
CA ASN A 115 11.93 14.53 -0.35
C ASN A 115 12.32 14.29 -1.82
N ALA A 116 13.40 13.57 -2.07
CA ALA A 116 13.82 13.19 -3.43
C ALA A 116 12.75 12.35 -4.12
N LEU A 117 12.20 11.34 -3.44
CA LEU A 117 11.11 10.52 -3.97
C LEU A 117 9.84 11.34 -4.20
N THR A 118 9.49 12.24 -3.28
CA THR A 118 8.32 13.12 -3.41
C THR A 118 8.42 13.93 -4.70
N ALA A 119 9.58 14.54 -4.95
CA ALA A 119 9.76 15.31 -6.17
C ALA A 119 9.79 14.43 -7.44
N ILE A 120 10.29 13.19 -7.36
CA ILE A 120 10.17 12.20 -8.45
C ILE A 120 8.70 11.86 -8.74
N PHE A 121 7.88 11.69 -7.70
CA PHE A 121 6.46 11.33 -7.81
C PHE A 121 5.59 12.53 -8.25
N SER A 122 5.93 13.76 -7.84
CA SER A 122 5.17 14.99 -8.15
C SER A 122 5.28 15.49 -9.60
N ARG A 123 6.01 14.79 -10.48
CA ARG A 123 5.97 14.88 -11.96
C ARG A 123 6.28 16.23 -12.63
N GLU A 124 6.53 17.31 -11.91
CA GLU A 124 6.62 18.66 -12.49
C GLU A 124 8.02 19.12 -12.92
N THR A 125 9.11 18.43 -12.56
CA THR A 125 10.44 18.96 -12.87
C THR A 125 10.96 18.45 -14.22
N THR A 126 10.93 19.31 -15.24
CA THR A 126 11.75 19.16 -16.46
C THR A 126 13.24 19.00 -16.13
N SER A 127 13.63 19.42 -14.93
CA SER A 127 14.98 19.37 -14.38
C SER A 127 15.11 18.43 -13.17
N LEU A 128 14.62 17.20 -13.29
CA LEU A 128 14.81 16.18 -12.25
C LEU A 128 16.29 15.86 -11.99
N ASP A 129 17.14 15.98 -13.03
CA ASP A 129 18.57 15.78 -12.91
C ASP A 129 19.24 16.87 -12.06
N GLU A 130 19.01 18.16 -12.33
CA GLU A 130 19.60 19.24 -11.52
C GLU A 130 19.05 19.23 -10.09
N MET A 131 17.79 18.88 -9.91
CA MET A 131 17.20 18.77 -8.56
C MET A 131 17.87 17.68 -7.73
N LEU A 132 18.12 16.50 -8.32
CA LEU A 132 18.83 15.44 -7.62
C LEU A 132 20.29 15.83 -7.35
N ASP A 133 20.93 16.52 -8.29
CA ASP A 133 22.29 17.04 -8.11
C ASP A 133 22.33 18.07 -6.94
N ASN A 134 21.32 18.95 -6.82
CA ASN A 134 21.16 19.90 -5.70
C ASN A 134 20.91 19.20 -4.35
N LEU A 135 20.30 18.01 -4.37
CA LEU A 135 20.15 17.15 -3.19
C LEU A 135 21.40 16.31 -2.89
N GLY A 136 22.49 16.50 -3.65
CA GLY A 136 23.74 15.76 -3.49
C GLY A 136 23.69 14.32 -4.00
N ILE A 137 22.66 13.95 -4.78
CA ILE A 137 22.45 12.58 -5.25
C ILE A 137 23.20 12.37 -6.56
N ALA A 138 24.29 11.59 -6.48
CA ALA A 138 25.19 11.37 -7.61
C ALA A 138 24.50 10.82 -8.87
N LYS A 139 25.02 11.21 -10.03
CA LYS A 139 24.68 10.58 -11.32
C LYS A 139 25.30 9.20 -11.39
N ILE A 140 24.55 8.26 -11.94
CA ILE A 140 24.98 6.88 -12.11
C ILE A 140 24.98 6.61 -13.61
N SER A 141 26.13 6.18 -14.14
CA SER A 141 26.20 5.74 -15.55
C SER A 141 25.50 4.39 -15.67
N TYR A 142 24.66 4.27 -16.68
CA TYR A 142 24.03 3.02 -17.07
C TYR A 142 24.79 2.36 -18.25
N ASP A 143 26.02 2.80 -18.55
CA ASP A 143 26.86 2.27 -19.63
C ASP A 143 27.02 0.75 -19.50
N GLY A 144 26.31 0.00 -20.34
CA GLY A 144 26.16 -1.45 -20.25
C GLY A 144 24.73 -1.91 -20.54
N LEU A 145 23.74 -1.03 -20.36
CA LEU A 145 22.38 -1.26 -20.84
C LEU A 145 22.36 -1.08 -22.36
N ARG A 146 22.62 -2.17 -23.10
CA ARG A 146 22.28 -2.26 -24.51
C ARG A 146 20.84 -1.76 -24.68
N ASN A 147 20.71 -0.67 -25.41
CA ASN A 147 19.44 -0.14 -25.87
C ASN A 147 18.93 -1.01 -27.01
N ASP A 148 18.73 -2.31 -26.77
CA ASP A 148 18.02 -3.20 -27.69
C ASP A 148 16.52 -2.92 -27.52
N GLY A 149 16.04 -1.94 -28.27
CA GLY A 149 14.60 -1.69 -28.46
C GLY A 149 14.11 -0.34 -27.96
N ASP A 150 14.55 0.73 -28.63
CA ASP A 150 13.79 1.99 -28.72
C ASP A 150 12.44 1.80 -29.45
N GLU A 151 11.67 0.76 -29.16
CA GLU A 151 10.28 0.60 -29.59
C GLU A 151 9.64 -0.54 -28.77
N VAL A 152 8.52 -0.28 -28.09
CA VAL A 152 7.91 -1.12 -27.03
C VAL A 152 8.61 -0.96 -25.67
N THR A 153 8.45 0.13 -24.92
CA THR A 153 7.17 0.49 -24.30
C THR A 153 7.24 1.96 -23.89
N ARG A 154 6.89 2.87 -24.81
CA ARG A 154 6.34 4.18 -24.41
C ARG A 154 4.95 4.01 -23.79
N GLN A 155 4.76 3.04 -22.89
CA GLN A 155 3.79 3.25 -21.83
C GLN A 155 4.39 4.36 -21.01
N ARG A 156 3.92 5.57 -21.32
CA ARG A 156 3.64 6.55 -20.31
C ARG A 156 3.16 5.73 -19.10
N VAL A 157 3.94 5.70 -18.01
CA VAL A 157 3.32 5.61 -16.69
C VAL A 157 2.57 6.93 -16.53
N LEU A 158 1.53 7.10 -17.34
CA LEU A 158 0.41 7.95 -17.04
C LEU A 158 -0.32 7.07 -16.05
N PHE A 159 -0.46 7.55 -14.82
CA PHE A 159 -1.43 7.02 -13.85
C PHE A 159 -2.88 7.08 -14.36
N LYS A 160 -3.12 7.08 -15.69
CA LYS A 160 -4.40 7.13 -16.39
C LYS A 160 -4.70 5.85 -17.19
N ASN A 161 -3.81 4.86 -17.24
CA ASN A 161 -4.13 3.56 -17.85
C ASN A 161 -4.46 2.55 -16.74
N VAL A 162 -5.70 2.65 -16.28
CA VAL A 162 -6.33 1.81 -15.26
C VAL A 162 -6.63 0.45 -15.87
N VAL A 163 -6.09 -0.61 -15.27
CA VAL A 163 -6.62 -1.95 -15.49
C VAL A 163 -7.65 -2.20 -14.40
N GLU A 164 -8.93 -2.21 -14.76
CA GLU A 164 -9.95 -2.82 -13.92
C GLU A 164 -9.70 -4.33 -13.92
N ARG A 165 -9.14 -4.88 -12.83
CA ARG A 165 -9.17 -6.33 -12.63
C ARG A 165 -10.58 -6.70 -12.13
N PRO A 166 -11.30 -7.62 -12.79
CA PRO A 166 -12.60 -8.06 -12.29
C PRO A 166 -12.44 -8.68 -10.90
N ARG A 167 -13.44 -8.43 -10.05
CA ARG A 167 -13.54 -8.98 -8.70
C ARG A 167 -13.40 -10.51 -8.80
N LYS A 168 -12.33 -11.08 -8.27
CA LYS A 168 -12.46 -12.41 -7.65
C LYS A 168 -13.23 -12.17 -6.36
N ALA A 169 -14.40 -12.77 -6.24
CA ALA A 169 -15.04 -12.90 -4.95
C ALA A 169 -14.03 -13.56 -4.02
N TYR A 170 -13.62 -12.87 -2.96
CA TYR A 170 -12.96 -13.55 -1.84
C TYR A 170 -14.02 -14.45 -1.23
N SER A 171 -14.09 -15.70 -1.69
CA SER A 171 -14.79 -16.76 -0.98
C SER A 171 -13.95 -17.08 0.25
N PHE A 172 -14.24 -16.39 1.35
CA PHE A 172 -13.84 -16.87 2.66
C PHE A 172 -14.67 -18.16 2.89
N SER A 173 -14.10 -19.31 2.55
CA SER A 173 -14.69 -20.60 2.92
C SER A 173 -14.57 -20.68 4.44
N SER A 174 -15.69 -20.43 5.12
CA SER A 174 -15.89 -20.83 6.49
C SER A 174 -16.41 -22.27 6.49
N ASP A 175 -15.61 -23.21 5.99
CA ASP A 175 -15.89 -24.64 6.18
C ASP A 175 -15.40 -25.07 7.55
N VAL A 176 -16.16 -24.73 8.58
CA VAL A 176 -16.27 -25.56 9.78
C VAL A 176 -17.75 -25.65 10.13
N SER A 177 -18.37 -26.70 9.61
CA SER A 177 -19.61 -27.21 10.17
C SER A 177 -19.37 -27.61 11.62
N ASN A 178 -20.20 -27.13 12.54
CA ASN A 178 -20.80 -28.05 13.49
C ASN A 178 -22.15 -27.56 13.99
N SER A 179 -23.13 -28.39 13.64
CA SER A 179 -24.49 -28.49 14.14
C SER A 179 -24.56 -28.63 15.66
N ASN A 180 -25.54 -27.93 16.24
CA ASN A 180 -26.35 -28.21 17.44
C ASN A 180 -26.55 -26.88 18.20
N MET A 181 -27.74 -26.44 18.59
CA MET A 181 -29.07 -27.05 18.63
C MET A 181 -30.09 -25.92 18.75
N SER A 182 -31.20 -26.02 18.02
CA SER A 182 -32.41 -25.22 18.26
C SER A 182 -32.91 -25.41 19.70
N LYS A 183 -33.29 -24.31 20.34
CA LYS A 183 -34.61 -24.16 20.98
C LYS A 183 -34.93 -22.68 21.16
N GLN A 184 -35.95 -22.25 20.43
CA GLN A 184 -36.76 -21.07 20.70
C GLN A 184 -37.30 -21.11 22.14
N VAL A 185 -37.50 -19.95 22.76
CA VAL A 185 -38.85 -19.46 23.12
C VAL A 185 -38.75 -18.00 23.57
N SER A 186 -39.57 -17.19 22.90
CA SER A 186 -39.98 -15.84 23.23
C SER A 186 -40.91 -15.85 24.45
N ALA A 187 -40.71 -14.94 25.41
CA ALA A 187 -41.74 -14.59 26.37
C ALA A 187 -41.85 -13.06 26.47
N LYS A 188 -43.00 -12.54 26.00
CA LYS A 188 -43.51 -11.20 26.27
C LYS A 188 -44.36 -11.23 27.56
N PRO A 189 -44.68 -10.07 28.16
CA PRO A 189 -45.03 -9.93 29.57
C PRO A 189 -46.51 -10.22 29.83
N SER A 190 -46.83 -10.58 31.08
CA SER A 190 -48.18 -10.69 31.60
C SER A 190 -48.32 -9.90 32.90
N ASP A 191 -49.23 -8.93 32.84
CA ASP A 191 -49.83 -8.13 33.90
C ASP A 191 -50.75 -9.00 34.79
N GLN A 192 -50.91 -8.61 36.07
CA GLN A 192 -52.09 -8.73 36.95
C GLN A 192 -51.69 -8.20 38.34
N THR A 193 -52.13 -7.00 38.76
CA THR A 193 -53.30 -6.69 39.64
C THR A 193 -53.28 -7.46 40.98
N GLU A 194 -53.48 -6.91 42.17
CA GLU A 194 -53.95 -5.62 42.71
C GLU A 194 -53.92 -5.76 44.25
N ASN A 195 -53.80 -4.65 45.00
CA ASN A 195 -54.46 -4.34 46.28
C ASN A 195 -53.62 -3.41 47.18
N ASP A 196 -54.02 -2.14 47.13
CA ASP A 196 -54.34 -1.22 48.24
C ASP A 196 -53.65 -1.38 49.62
N VAL A 197 -53.08 -0.29 50.16
CA VAL A 197 -53.80 0.58 51.11
C VAL A 197 -53.03 1.88 51.35
N ARG A 198 -53.81 2.95 51.20
CA ARG A 198 -53.69 4.39 51.50
C ARG A 198 -53.28 4.71 52.95
N THR A 199 -52.36 5.66 53.16
CA THR A 199 -52.56 6.79 54.11
C THR A 199 -51.58 7.92 53.80
N GLY A 200 -52.09 9.15 53.67
CA GLY A 200 -51.29 10.36 53.53
C GLY A 200 -51.16 11.13 54.84
N ARG A 201 -50.06 11.86 54.98
CA ARG A 201 -50.05 13.29 55.32
C ARG A 201 -48.68 13.88 55.02
#